data_AF-A0A2M8RYB0-F1
#
_entry.id   AF-A0A2M8RYB0-F1
#
_cell.length_a   1.000
_cell.length_b   1.000
_cell.length_c   1.000
_cell.angle_alpha   90.00
_cell.angle_beta   90.00
_cell.angle_gamma   90.00
#
_symmetry.space_group_name_H-M   'P 1'
#
loop_
_entity.id
_entity.type
_entity.pdbx_description
1 polymer ?
#
loop_
_entity_poly.entity_id
_entity_poly.type
_entity_poly.pdbx_seq_one_letter_code
_entity_poly.pdbx_strand_id
1 'polypeptide(L)'
;MKKSSRKTLPSAALPTQDQVVYRHNRGVIKDNAVHALLHDRLFRQRIEKKRKGKGSYQRKAKHAGKIFENPIIKFLIAKIL
;
A
#
# COMPACT_ATOMS: atom_id res chain seq x y z
N MET A 1 8.16 -41.59 33.32
CA MET A 1 8.34 -40.66 32.18
C MET A 1 7.32 -39.53 32.32
N LYS A 2 7.74 -38.31 32.69
CA LYS A 2 6.83 -37.19 32.95
C LYS A 2 6.56 -36.44 31.64
N LYS A 3 5.33 -36.50 31.11
CA LYS A 3 4.94 -35.73 29.92
C LYS A 3 4.78 -34.26 30.32
N SER A 4 5.58 -33.39 29.72
CA SER A 4 5.52 -31.95 29.91
C SER A 4 4.22 -31.41 29.32
N SER A 5 3.29 -31.00 30.18
CA SER A 5 2.09 -30.25 29.81
C SER A 5 2.52 -28.86 29.36
N ARG A 6 2.37 -28.56 28.07
CA ARG A 6 2.63 -27.22 27.55
C ARG A 6 1.50 -26.31 28.07
N LYS A 7 1.79 -25.49 29.08
CA LYS A 7 0.86 -24.45 29.56
C LYS A 7 0.45 -23.57 28.37
N THR A 8 -0.83 -23.56 28.04
CA THR A 8 -1.40 -22.59 27.11
C THR A 8 -1.51 -21.25 27.83
N LEU A 9 -0.84 -20.22 27.30
CA LEU A 9 -0.98 -18.85 27.77
C LEU A 9 -2.39 -18.35 27.39
N PRO A 10 -3.11 -17.64 28.28
CA PRO A 10 -4.36 -17.00 27.91
C PRO A 10 -4.06 -15.91 26.87
N SER A 11 -4.63 -16.03 25.67
CA SER A 11 -4.52 -15.00 24.64
C SER A 11 -5.20 -13.74 25.17
N ALA A 12 -4.40 -12.74 25.55
CA ALA A 12 -4.85 -11.45 26.04
C ALA A 12 -5.86 -10.85 25.05
N ALA A 13 -7.03 -10.49 25.56
CA ALA A 13 -8.11 -9.87 24.80
C ALA A 13 -7.60 -8.60 24.11
N LEU A 14 -7.51 -8.64 22.78
CA LEU A 14 -7.28 -7.46 21.95
C LEU A 14 -8.65 -6.85 21.60
N PRO A 15 -8.76 -5.51 21.57
CA PRO A 15 -10.02 -4.79 21.44
C PRO A 15 -10.78 -5.22 20.19
N THR A 16 -12.07 -5.53 20.36
CA THR A 16 -13.06 -5.79 19.30
C THR A 16 -13.30 -4.50 18.51
N GLN A 17 -12.33 -4.09 17.70
CA GLN A 17 -12.50 -3.00 16.74
C GLN A 17 -13.38 -3.53 15.61
N ASP A 18 -14.37 -2.75 15.18
CA ASP A 18 -15.23 -3.06 14.02
C ASP A 18 -14.36 -3.37 12.80
N GLN A 19 -14.15 -4.67 12.55
CA GLN A 19 -13.15 -5.10 11.59
C GLN A 19 -13.68 -4.87 10.18
N VAL A 20 -12.98 -4.03 9.43
CA VAL A 20 -13.21 -3.89 7.99
C VAL A 20 -12.72 -5.17 7.31
N VAL A 21 -13.65 -6.08 6.98
CA VAL A 21 -13.35 -7.38 6.36
C VAL A 21 -13.14 -7.22 4.86
N TYR A 22 -11.98 -7.66 4.36
CA TYR A 22 -11.68 -7.68 2.93
C TYR A 22 -12.40 -8.84 2.22
N ARG A 23 -13.16 -8.52 1.15
CA ARG A 23 -13.85 -9.50 0.31
C ARG A 23 -12.93 -9.98 -0.83
N HIS A 24 -12.52 -11.24 -0.77
CA HIS A 24 -11.62 -11.87 -1.74
C HIS A 24 -12.39 -12.58 -2.86
N ASN A 25 -11.71 -12.83 -4.00
CA ASN A 25 -12.34 -13.38 -5.22
C ASN A 25 -12.15 -14.89 -5.40
N ARG A 26 -11.63 -15.61 -4.39
CA ARG A 26 -11.30 -17.06 -4.49
C ARG A 26 -12.49 -18.01 -4.23
N GLY A 27 -13.66 -17.47 -3.91
CA GLY A 27 -14.82 -18.28 -3.50
C GLY A 27 -14.62 -18.88 -2.11
N VAL A 28 -15.13 -20.09 -1.87
CA VAL A 28 -14.94 -20.79 -0.59
C VAL A 28 -13.54 -21.40 -0.53
N ILE A 29 -12.71 -20.90 0.39
CA ILE A 29 -11.38 -21.44 0.65
C ILE A 29 -11.55 -22.73 1.48
N LYS A 30 -11.03 -23.86 0.98
CA LYS A 30 -11.14 -25.17 1.65
C LYS A 30 -9.93 -25.50 2.53
N ASP A 31 -8.72 -25.26 2.02
CA ASP A 31 -7.48 -25.70 2.67
C ASP A 31 -6.75 -24.51 3.33
N ASN A 32 -5.87 -23.83 2.59
CA ASN A 32 -5.00 -22.78 3.12
C ASN A 32 -5.50 -21.37 2.73
N ALA A 33 -5.96 -20.63 3.73
CA ALA A 33 -6.43 -19.25 3.56
C ALA A 33 -5.32 -18.26 3.18
N VAL A 34 -4.14 -18.37 3.79
CA VAL A 34 -3.02 -17.46 3.52
C VAL A 34 -2.54 -17.65 2.08
N HIS A 35 -2.39 -18.90 1.64
CA HIS A 35 -1.97 -19.20 0.27
C HIS A 35 -2.99 -18.72 -0.77
N ALA A 36 -4.29 -18.90 -0.51
CA ALA A 36 -5.34 -18.40 -1.38
C ALA A 36 -5.33 -16.86 -1.48
N LEU A 37 -5.12 -16.17 -0.36
CA LEU A 37 -5.01 -14.71 -0.33
C LEU A 37 -3.75 -14.21 -1.02
N LEU A 38 -2.61 -14.87 -0.83
CA LEU A 38 -1.34 -14.50 -1.47
C LEU A 38 -1.49 -14.42 -3.00
N HIS A 39 -2.21 -15.36 -3.58
CA HIS A 39 -2.48 -15.35 -5.02
C HIS A 39 -3.68 -14.47 -5.43
N ASP A 40 -4.36 -13.80 -4.51
CA ASP A 40 -5.44 -12.86 -4.81
C ASP A 40 -4.89 -11.47 -5.23
N ARG A 41 -5.74 -10.63 -5.84
CA ARG A 41 -5.35 -9.28 -6.31
C ARG A 41 -4.81 -8.38 -5.21
N LEU A 42 -5.18 -8.65 -3.96
CA LEU A 42 -4.70 -7.93 -2.78
C LEU A 42 -3.16 -7.90 -2.73
N PHE A 43 -2.52 -9.04 -2.99
CA PHE A 43 -1.07 -9.23 -2.89
C PHE A 43 -0.39 -9.34 -4.26
N ARG A 44 -0.89 -8.58 -5.24
CA ARG A 44 -0.24 -8.49 -6.55
C ARG A 44 1.10 -7.75 -6.49
N GLN A 45 2.01 -8.10 -7.38
CA GLN A 45 3.22 -7.33 -7.61
C GLN A 45 2.85 -5.89 -8.01
N ARG A 46 3.42 -4.92 -7.29
CA ARG A 46 3.30 -3.50 -7.60
C ARG A 46 4.58 -3.05 -8.30
N ILE A 47 4.41 -2.40 -9.44
CA ILE A 47 5.52 -1.83 -10.22
C ILE A 47 5.44 -0.32 -10.09
N GLU A 48 6.50 0.28 -9.56
CA GLU A 48 6.61 1.74 -9.49
C GLU A 48 6.90 2.32 -10.88
N LYS A 49 6.26 3.45 -11.19
CA LYS A 49 6.55 4.20 -12.41
C LYS A 49 7.87 4.94 -12.25
N LYS A 50 8.87 4.53 -13.02
CA LYS A 50 10.18 5.19 -13.08
C LYS A 50 10.04 6.63 -13.55
N ARG A 51 10.82 7.55 -12.98
CA ARG A 51 10.83 8.97 -13.34
C ARG A 51 11.67 9.29 -14.58
N LYS A 52 12.61 8.42 -14.96
CA LYS A 52 13.51 8.59 -16.11
C LYS A 52 13.74 7.25 -16.82
N GLY A 53 14.09 7.29 -18.11
CA GLY A 53 14.38 6.13 -18.95
C GLY A 53 13.16 5.53 -19.66
N LYS A 54 13.22 4.24 -20.02
CA LYS A 54 12.16 3.56 -20.77
C LYS A 54 10.86 3.52 -19.96
N GLY A 55 9.75 3.94 -20.58
CA GLY A 55 8.42 3.96 -19.95
C GLY A 55 8.21 5.08 -18.93
N SER A 56 9.13 6.05 -18.83
CA SER A 56 9.00 7.19 -17.89
C SER A 56 8.24 8.40 -18.46
N TYR A 57 8.01 8.45 -19.77
CA TYR A 57 7.35 9.58 -20.43
C TYR A 57 5.88 9.71 -19.97
N GLN A 58 5.51 10.91 -19.53
CA GLN A 58 4.14 11.27 -19.12
C GLN A 58 3.67 12.46 -19.96
N ARG A 59 2.55 12.30 -20.69
CA ARG A 59 1.99 13.36 -21.55
C ARG A 59 1.59 14.62 -20.78
N LYS A 60 1.16 14.46 -19.53
CA LYS A 60 0.78 15.56 -18.64
C LYS A 60 1.63 15.44 -17.37
N ALA A 61 2.38 16.51 -17.06
CA ALA A 61 3.09 16.62 -15.80
C ALA A 61 2.10 16.88 -14.64
N LYS A 62 2.49 16.56 -13.40
CA LYS A 62 1.68 16.79 -12.20
C LYS A 62 1.22 18.26 -12.05
N HIS A 63 2.08 19.20 -12.46
CA HIS A 63 1.84 20.65 -12.38
C HIS A 63 1.87 21.31 -13.77
N ALA A 64 1.15 20.75 -14.75
CA ALA A 64 0.99 21.37 -16.06
C ALA A 64 0.23 22.70 -15.94
N GLY A 65 0.80 23.80 -16.46
CA GLY A 65 0.23 25.16 -16.36
C GLY A 65 0.43 25.87 -15.01
N LYS A 66 0.88 25.15 -13.98
CA LYS A 66 1.24 25.68 -12.66
C LYS A 66 2.76 25.67 -12.51
N ILE A 67 3.46 26.42 -13.35
CA ILE A 67 4.91 26.61 -13.24
C ILE A 67 5.24 27.43 -11.97
N PHE A 68 4.28 28.23 -11.49
CA PHE A 68 4.49 29.35 -10.56
C PHE A 68 4.00 29.11 -9.12
N GLU A 69 3.76 27.87 -8.68
CA GLU A 69 3.42 27.59 -7.27
C GLU A 69 4.65 27.30 -6.38
N ASN A 70 5.86 27.41 -6.93
CA ASN A 70 7.07 27.33 -6.13
C ASN A 70 7.41 28.73 -5.58
N PRO A 71 7.35 28.95 -4.24
CA PRO A 71 7.47 30.29 -3.65
C PRO A 71 8.78 31.00 -4.02
N ILE A 72 9.86 30.25 -4.23
CA ILE A 72 11.18 30.77 -4.62
C ILE A 72 11.15 31.38 -6.03
N ILE A 73 10.52 30.71 -7.00
CA ILE A 73 10.48 31.16 -8.41
C ILE A 73 9.55 32.37 -8.56
N LYS A 74 8.44 32.41 -7.81
CA LYS A 74 7.53 33.56 -7.75
C LYS A 74 8.24 34.81 -7.21
N PHE A 75 9.04 34.66 -6.16
CA PHE A 75 9.79 35.77 -5.56
C PHE A 75 10.87 36.33 -6.49
N LEU A 76 11.55 35.45 -7.24
CA LEU A 76 12.58 35.87 -8.20
C LEU A 76 12.00 36.67 -9.36
N ILE A 77 10.85 36.24 -9.91
CA ILE A 77 10.19 36.92 -11.04
C ILE A 77 9.59 38.27 -10.60
N ALA A 78 8.93 38.33 -9.43
CA ALA A 78 8.32 39.57 -8.91
C ALA A 78 9.33 40.65 -8.48
N LYS A 79 10.62 40.32 -8.43
CA LYS A 79 11.72 41.27 -8.15
C LYS A 79 12.43 41.77 -9.42
N ILE A 80 12.26 41.07 -10.54
CA ILE A 80 12.94 41.34 -11.81
C ILE A 80 12.01 42.06 -12.80
N LEU A 81 10.70 41.85 -12.68
CA LEU A 81 9.64 42.68 -13.26
C LEU A 81 9.26 43.82 -12.30
#